data_AF-A0A2U8DKF0-F1
#
_entry.id   AF-A0A2U8DKF0-F1
#
_cell.length_a   1.000
_cell.length_b   1.000
_cell.length_c   1.000
_cell.angle_alpha   90.00
_cell.angle_beta   90.00
_cell.angle_gamma   90.00
#
_symmetry.space_group_name_H-M   'P 1'
#
loop_
_entity.id
_entity.type
_entity.pdbx_description
1 polymer ?
#
loop_
_entity_poly.entity_id
_entity_poly.type
_entity_poly.pdbx_seq_one_letter_code
_entity_poly.pdbx_strand_id
1 'polypeptide(L)'
;MNENILKVIDKKVRPYLNGHNGDIQVLEVKDGIVKIRLLGQCSGCISAKYTVQDIVESSLREEIPEINKVELVDSLSEETLDMARKILSRKC
;
A
#
# COMPACT_ATOMS: atom_id res chain seq x y z
N MET A 1 -8.84 16.58 6.11
CA MET A 1 -8.25 15.35 6.71
C MET A 1 -7.17 14.73 5.83
N ASN A 2 -7.37 14.55 4.52
CA ASN A 2 -6.37 13.92 3.64
C ASN A 2 -5.06 14.70 3.48
N GLU A 3 -5.08 16.03 3.61
CA GLU A 3 -3.90 16.87 3.34
C GLU A 3 -2.76 16.67 4.37
N ASN A 4 -3.09 16.36 5.63
CA ASN A 4 -2.08 16.05 6.65
C ASN A 4 -1.41 14.70 6.36
N ILE A 5 -2.19 13.68 6.01
CA ILE A 5 -1.68 12.35 5.66
C ILE A 5 -0.72 12.42 4.48
N LEU A 6 -1.08 13.19 3.44
CA LEU A 6 -0.22 13.41 2.29
C LEU A 6 1.09 14.10 2.68
N LYS A 7 1.06 15.09 3.59
CA LYS A 7 2.28 15.77 4.08
C LYS A 7 3.19 14.83 4.86
N VAL A 8 2.64 13.97 5.73
CA VAL A 8 3.43 12.97 6.48
C VAL A 8 4.11 12.00 5.50
N ILE A 9 3.33 11.49 4.54
CA ILE A 9 3.82 10.56 3.53
C ILE A 9 4.90 11.21 2.68
N ASP A 10 4.72 12.45 2.25
CA ASP A 10 5.69 13.16 1.41
C ASP A 10 7.01 13.42 2.13
N LYS A 11 6.94 13.77 3.42
CA LYS A 11 8.14 14.10 4.22
C LYS A 11 8.88 12.91 4.79
N LYS A 12 8.19 11.84 5.20
CA LYS A 12 8.80 10.68 5.89
C LYS A 12 8.85 9.43 5.02
N VAL A 13 7.76 9.12 4.34
CA VAL A 13 7.61 7.84 3.62
C VAL A 13 8.23 7.89 2.22
N ARG A 14 7.95 8.93 1.43
CA ARG A 14 8.50 9.09 0.08
C ARG A 14 10.03 9.09 0.02
N PRO A 15 10.79 9.79 0.88
CA PRO A 15 12.25 9.73 0.82
C PRO A 15 12.79 8.33 1.14
N TYR A 16 12.16 7.62 2.08
CA TYR A 16 12.51 6.23 2.37
C TYR A 16 12.25 5.32 1.16
N LEU A 17 11.07 5.43 0.54
CA LEU A 17 10.70 4.61 -0.61
C LEU A 17 11.52 4.94 -1.87
N ASN A 18 11.85 6.21 -2.11
CA ASN A 18 12.69 6.61 -3.23
C ASN A 18 14.09 5.99 -3.16
N GLY A 19 14.65 5.83 -1.94
CA GLY A 19 15.91 5.09 -1.74
C GLY A 19 15.85 3.63 -2.20
N HIS A 20 14.64 3.06 -2.27
CA HIS A 20 14.36 1.71 -2.76
C HIS A 20 13.75 1.67 -4.17
N ASN A 21 13.80 2.79 -4.93
CA ASN A 21 13.15 2.93 -6.24
C ASN A 21 11.65 2.57 -6.20
N GLY A 22 10.99 2.88 -5.09
CA GLY A 22 9.56 2.73 -4.88
C GLY A 22 8.86 4.07 -4.71
N ASP A 23 7.55 4.08 -4.91
CA ASP A 23 6.68 5.22 -4.58
C ASP A 23 5.38 4.68 -3.93
N ILE A 24 4.56 5.58 -3.41
CA ILE A 24 3.31 5.26 -2.73
C ILE A 24 2.22 6.25 -3.15
N GLN A 25 1.05 5.71 -3.41
CA GLN A 25 -0.15 6.47 -3.72
C GLN A 25 -1.23 6.19 -2.69
N VAL A 26 -1.80 7.25 -2.12
CA VAL A 26 -2.98 7.15 -1.26
C VAL A 26 -4.21 7.12 -2.15
N LEU A 27 -5.04 6.10 -2.00
CA LEU A 27 -6.28 5.94 -2.76
C LEU A 27 -7.47 6.49 -1.97
N GLU A 28 -7.60 6.12 -0.71
CA GLU A 28 -8.75 6.45 0.13
C GLU A 28 -8.35 6.50 1.60
N VAL A 29 -9.03 7.38 2.36
CA VAL A 29 -8.92 7.45 3.82
C VAL A 29 -10.33 7.46 4.37
N LYS A 30 -10.70 6.45 5.16
CA LYS A 30 -12.06 6.33 5.71
C LYS A 30 -12.04 5.55 7.01
N ASP A 31 -12.75 6.04 8.04
CA ASP A 31 -12.91 5.37 9.34
C ASP A 31 -11.57 4.96 10.01
N GLY A 32 -10.53 5.79 9.85
CA GLY A 32 -9.18 5.49 10.36
C GLY A 32 -8.41 4.44 9.54
N ILE A 33 -8.94 3.99 8.40
CA ILE A 33 -8.29 3.08 7.48
C ILE A 33 -7.76 3.86 6.27
N VAL A 34 -6.46 3.73 6.00
CA VAL A 34 -5.82 4.31 4.81
C VAL A 34 -5.56 3.22 3.78
N LYS A 35 -6.19 3.34 2.62
CA LYS A 35 -5.90 2.51 1.46
C LYS A 35 -4.77 3.13 0.67
N ILE A 36 -3.69 2.38 0.51
CA ILE A 36 -2.50 2.79 -0.23
C ILE A 36 -2.21 1.79 -1.35
N ARG A 37 -1.55 2.27 -2.38
CA ARG A 37 -0.98 1.46 -3.45
C ARG A 37 0.51 1.74 -3.52
N LEU A 38 1.32 0.68 -3.49
CA LEU A 38 2.75 0.78 -3.74
C LEU A 38 2.99 0.83 -5.24
N LEU A 39 3.87 1.73 -5.65
CA LEU A 39 4.31 1.95 -7.02
C LEU A 39 5.81 1.64 -7.14
N GLY A 40 6.29 1.47 -8.36
CA GLY A 40 7.71 1.22 -8.64
C GLY A 40 8.17 -0.18 -8.25
N GLN A 41 9.46 -0.33 -7.95
CA GLN A 41 10.10 -1.64 -7.79
C GLN A 41 9.64 -2.38 -6.52
N CYS A 42 9.17 -1.63 -5.52
CA CYS A 42 8.56 -2.17 -4.29
C CYS A 42 7.22 -2.90 -4.54
N SER A 43 6.54 -2.67 -5.68
CA SER A 43 5.29 -3.36 -6.02
C SER A 43 5.49 -4.85 -6.39
N GLY A 44 6.70 -5.24 -6.81
CA GLY A 44 7.01 -6.59 -7.28
C GLY A 44 7.58 -7.53 -6.22
N CYS A 45 8.11 -7.00 -5.10
CA CYS A 45 8.71 -7.82 -4.05
C CYS A 45 7.69 -8.13 -2.95
N ILE A 46 7.13 -9.34 -2.97
CA ILE A 46 6.11 -9.80 -2.00
C ILE A 46 6.61 -9.74 -0.55
N SER A 47 7.90 -10.00 -0.33
CA SER A 47 8.54 -9.89 0.98
C SER A 47 8.58 -8.43 1.49
N ALA A 48 8.86 -7.48 0.60
CA ALA A 48 8.98 -6.06 0.99
C ALA A 48 7.63 -5.40 1.25
N LYS A 49 6.53 -5.91 0.68
CA LYS A 49 5.18 -5.32 0.84
C LYS A 49 4.76 -5.22 2.30
N TYR A 50 4.93 -6.30 3.07
CA TYR A 50 4.53 -6.34 4.48
C TYR A 50 5.39 -5.42 5.34
N THR A 51 6.71 -5.42 5.13
CA THR A 51 7.63 -4.55 5.87
C THR A 51 7.35 -3.08 5.59
N VAL A 52 7.11 -2.72 4.32
CA VAL A 52 6.79 -1.34 3.94
C VAL A 52 5.45 -0.91 4.52
N GLN A 53 4.44 -1.79 4.49
CA GLN A 53 3.13 -1.51 5.09
C GLN A 53 3.26 -1.19 6.58
N ASP A 54 4.03 -2.00 7.32
CA ASP A 54 4.24 -1.82 8.77
C ASP A 54 4.95 -0.48 9.09
N ILE A 55 5.98 -0.14 8.30
CA ILE A 55 6.70 1.14 8.43
C ILE A 55 5.75 2.33 8.17
N VAL A 56 4.92 2.24 7.13
CA VAL A 56 3.96 3.30 6.78
C VAL A 56 2.87 3.42 7.84
N GLU A 57 2.35 2.31 8.34
CA GLU A 57 1.34 2.30 9.40
C GLU A 57 1.89 2.91 10.69
N SER A 58 3.08 2.49 11.12
CA SER A 58 3.74 3.04 12.31
C SER A 58 4.00 4.53 12.18
N SER A 59 4.54 4.97 11.03
CA SER A 59 4.80 6.39 10.76
C SER A 59 3.54 7.24 10.76
N LEU A 60 2.44 6.71 10.21
CA LEU A 60 1.14 7.40 10.18
C LEU A 60 0.51 7.45 11.57
N ARG A 61 0.60 6.38 12.38
CA ARG A 61 0.07 6.35 13.76
C ARG A 61 0.80 7.28 14.70
N GLU A 62 2.12 7.41 14.56
CA GLU A 62 2.92 8.34 15.37
C GLU A 62 2.49 9.80 15.17
N GLU A 63 2.18 10.18 13.93
CA GLU A 63 1.89 11.56 13.57
C GLU A 63 0.38 11.87 13.57
N ILE A 64 -0.45 10.85 13.33
CA ILE A 64 -1.91 10.92 13.27
C ILE A 64 -2.50 9.70 13.99
N PRO A 65 -2.75 9.80 15.32
CA PRO A 65 -3.27 8.69 16.12
C PRO A 65 -4.71 8.26 15.75
N GLU A 66 -5.41 9.02 14.91
CA GLU A 66 -6.72 8.66 14.34
C GLU A 66 -6.64 7.53 13.29
N ILE A 67 -5.43 7.22 12.81
CA ILE A 67 -5.18 6.12 11.87
C ILE A 67 -5.14 4.82 12.68
N ASN A 68 -6.04 3.88 12.37
CA ASN A 68 -6.07 2.56 12.98
C ASN A 68 -5.34 1.51 12.13
N LYS A 69 -5.41 1.62 10.80
CA LYS A 69 -4.88 0.59 9.90
C LYS A 69 -4.50 1.14 8.54
N VAL A 70 -3.48 0.55 7.93
CA VAL A 70 -3.12 0.77 6.52
C VAL A 70 -3.42 -0.49 5.71
N GLU A 71 -4.12 -0.36 4.60
CA GLU A 71 -4.41 -1.46 3.66
C GLU A 71 -3.72 -1.26 2.32
N LEU A 72 -2.99 -2.27 1.88
CA LEU A 72 -2.40 -2.32 0.55
C LEU A 72 -3.43 -2.81 -0.46
N VAL A 73 -3.73 -1.96 -1.45
CA VAL A 73 -4.56 -2.30 -2.59
C VAL A 73 -3.66 -2.80 -3.72
N ASP A 74 -3.59 -4.12 -3.90
CA ASP A 74 -2.93 -4.72 -5.05
C ASP A 74 -3.75 -4.48 -6.32
N SER A 75 -3.09 -4.27 -7.46
CA SER A 75 -3.73 -3.92 -8.73
C SER A 75 -4.34 -5.12 -9.47
N LEU A 76 -4.47 -6.28 -8.80
CA LEU A 76 -5.10 -7.45 -9.41
C LEU A 76 -6.61 -7.20 -9.49
N SER A 77 -7.10 -6.87 -10.68
CA SER A 77 -8.54 -6.80 -10.92
C SER A 77 -9.17 -8.16 -10.62
N GLU A 78 -10.40 -8.15 -10.09
CA GLU A 78 -11.16 -9.39 -9.85
C GLU A 78 -11.24 -10.25 -11.12
N GLU A 79 -11.24 -9.60 -12.29
CA GLU A 79 -11.20 -10.22 -13.62
C GLU A 79 -9.88 -10.99 -13.86
N THR A 80 -8.74 -10.41 -13.46
CA THR A 80 -7.43 -11.08 -13.58
C THR A 80 -7.35 -12.29 -12.65
N LEU A 81 -7.91 -12.18 -11.45
CA LEU A 81 -7.97 -13.26 -10.47
C LEU A 81 -8.92 -14.39 -10.89
N ASP A 82 -10.07 -14.05 -11.49
CA ASP A 82 -11.01 -15.03 -12.06
C ASP A 82 -10.36 -15.82 -13.20
N MET A 83 -9.65 -15.13 -14.09
CA MET A 83 -8.94 -15.78 -15.20
C MET A 83 -7.84 -16.72 -14.71
N ALA A 84 -7.02 -16.29 -13.74
CA ALA A 84 -5.98 -17.13 -13.13
C ALA A 84 -6.58 -18.36 -12.44
N ARG A 85 -7.68 -18.20 -11.69
CA ARG A 85 -8.39 -19.32 -11.05
C ARG A 85 -8.87 -20.33 -12.08
N LYS A 86 -9.52 -19.87 -13.16
CA LYS A 86 -10.00 -20.75 -14.24
C LYS A 86 -8.90 -21.57 -14.90
N ILE A 87 -7.72 -20.96 -15.11
CA ILE A 87 -6.54 -21.66 -15.66
C ILE A 87 -6.02 -22.71 -14.68
N LEU A 88 -5.87 -22.36 -13.40
CA LEU A 88 -5.36 -23.26 -12.36
C LEU A 88 -6.36 -24.37 -11.96
N SER A 89 -7.67 -24.13 -12.12
CA SER A 89 -8.73 -25.10 -11.83
C SER A 89 -9.03 -26.07 -12.98
N ARG A 90 -8.35 -25.93 -14.12
CA ARG A 90 -8.37 -26.97 -15.16
C ARG A 90 -7.61 -28.19 -14.64
N LYS A 91 -8.33 -29.11 -14.00
CA LYS A 91 -7.91 -30.51 -13.90
C LYS A 91 -7.80 -31.05 -15.33
N CYS A 92 -6.62 -31.58 -15.68
CA CYS A 92 -6.47 -32.52 -16.78
C CYS A 92 -7.42 -33.71 -16.59
#